data_AF-A0A820DTU1-F1
#
_entry.id   AF-A0A820DTU1-F1
#
_cell.length_a   1.000
_cell.length_b   1.000
_cell.length_c   1.000
_cell.angle_alpha   90.00
_cell.angle_beta   90.00
_cell.angle_gamma   90.00
#
_symmetry.space_group_name_H-M   'P 1'
#
loop_
_entity.id
_entity.type
_entity.pdbx_description
1 polymer ?
#
loop_
_entity_poly.entity_id
_entity_poly.type
_entity_poly.pdbx_seq_one_letter_code
_entity_poly.pdbx_strand_id
1 'polypeptide(L)'
;KCLKCDCLWSEHQHITYEYETNIVRLDGSCSLADIDKRISDLRDEKTKIEDIYKKLAKFLHANSILPLNDDILEYLRHFIREEQIKKNSDSQNNDVIQGLEEMMKSYEQEMELFKRTIHSEKDRSSSKDVLKSDEIFSLVETLYNLPINGQNIREQVKVLIINQKKLISKREVLVKLPAKADSSTLMRQFKNIKSSN
;
A
#
# COMPACT_ATOMS: atom_id res chain seq x y z
N LYS A 1 5.02 4.53 21.56
CA LYS A 1 3.61 4.90 21.80
C LYS A 1 3.33 6.24 21.14
N CYS A 2 2.20 6.38 20.46
CA CYS A 2 1.81 7.63 19.81
C CYS A 2 1.28 8.63 20.83
N LEU A 3 1.74 9.88 20.71
CA LEU A 3 1.36 10.98 21.59
C LEU A 3 -0.08 11.50 21.36
N LYS A 4 -0.84 10.92 20.40
CA LYS A 4 -2.23 11.31 20.09
C LYS A 4 -3.30 10.30 20.49
N CYS A 5 -3.01 9.00 20.40
CA CYS A 5 -3.98 7.95 20.74
C CYS A 5 -3.45 6.89 21.73
N ASP A 6 -2.23 7.03 22.25
CA ASP A 6 -1.58 6.10 23.20
C ASP A 6 -1.36 4.65 22.69
N CYS A 7 -1.86 4.35 21.50
CA CYS A 7 -1.55 3.28 20.57
C CYS A 7 -0.02 3.06 20.35
N LEU A 8 0.41 1.83 20.07
CA LEU A 8 1.81 1.53 19.71
C LEU A 8 2.13 2.13 18.33
N TRP A 9 3.39 2.52 18.06
CA TRP A 9 3.75 3.11 16.76
C TRP A 9 3.51 2.14 15.58
N SER A 10 3.63 0.83 15.84
CA SER A 10 3.30 -0.24 14.90
C SER A 10 1.84 -0.21 14.45
N GLU A 11 0.90 0.18 15.32
CA GLU A 11 -0.53 0.26 14.98
C GLU A 11 -0.85 1.41 14.01
N HIS A 12 0.09 2.35 13.82
CA HIS A 12 -0.02 3.42 12.83
C HIS A 12 0.67 3.13 11.50
N GLN A 13 1.49 2.07 11.44
CA GLN A 13 2.18 1.68 10.20
C GLN A 13 1.32 0.78 9.33
N HIS A 14 0.42 0.00 9.92
CA HIS A 14 -0.37 -0.99 9.21
C HIS A 14 -1.79 -0.49 8.94
N ILE A 15 -2.27 -0.71 7.73
CA ILE A 15 -3.71 -0.66 7.44
C ILE A 15 -4.35 -1.83 8.19
N THR A 16 -5.05 -1.54 9.29
CA THR A 16 -5.92 -2.50 9.96
C THR A 16 -7.26 -2.53 9.24
N TYR A 17 -7.77 -3.72 8.94
CA TYR A 17 -9.09 -3.92 8.34
C TYR A 17 -9.94 -4.75 9.30
N GLU A 18 -11.20 -4.37 9.47
CA GLU A 18 -12.19 -5.24 10.08
C GLU A 18 -12.88 -6.02 8.95
N TYR A 19 -12.90 -7.35 9.05
CA TYR A 19 -13.70 -8.17 8.16
C TYR A 19 -15.17 -8.04 8.57
N GLU A 20 -15.95 -7.26 7.85
CA GLU A 20 -17.40 -7.45 7.85
C GLU A 20 -17.72 -8.62 6.93
N THR A 21 -18.12 -9.75 7.53
CA THR A 21 -18.73 -10.85 6.79
C THR A 21 -20.09 -10.39 6.27
N ASN A 22 -20.09 -9.80 5.07
CA ASN A 22 -21.32 -9.60 4.33
C ASN A 22 -21.85 -10.97 3.90
N ILE A 23 -22.69 -11.56 4.75
CA ILE A 23 -23.49 -12.72 4.39
C ILE A 23 -24.49 -12.25 3.35
N VAL A 24 -24.10 -12.35 2.07
CA VAL A 24 -25.05 -12.21 0.97
C VAL A 24 -26.00 -13.39 1.10
N ARG A 25 -27.19 -13.14 1.65
CA ARG A 25 -28.29 -14.10 1.57
C ARG A 25 -28.60 -14.28 0.11
N LEU A 26 -28.19 -15.43 -0.43
CA LEU A 26 -28.67 -15.90 -1.72
C LEU A 26 -30.14 -16.23 -1.52
N ASP A 27 -31.02 -15.28 -1.86
CA ASP A 27 -32.43 -15.58 -2.06
C ASP A 27 -32.49 -16.80 -2.99
N GLY A 28 -33.21 -17.86 -2.60
CA GLY A 28 -33.11 -19.25 -3.07
C GLY A 28 -33.38 -19.55 -4.55
N SER A 29 -32.84 -18.73 -5.44
CA SER A 29 -32.93 -18.72 -6.90
C SER A 29 -31.56 -18.66 -7.58
N CYS A 30 -30.47 -18.63 -6.81
CA CYS A 30 -29.12 -18.59 -7.35
C CYS A 30 -28.71 -20.01 -7.78
N SER A 31 -28.48 -20.19 -9.09
CA SER A 31 -28.05 -21.46 -9.66
C SER A 31 -26.60 -21.72 -9.26
N LEU A 32 -26.19 -23.00 -9.16
CA LEU A 32 -24.77 -23.39 -9.02
C LEU A 32 -23.89 -22.70 -10.07
N ALA A 33 -24.43 -22.48 -11.27
CA ALA A 33 -23.74 -21.76 -12.35
C ALA A 33 -23.43 -20.29 -12.01
N ASP A 34 -24.28 -19.61 -11.24
CA ASP A 34 -24.07 -18.22 -10.84
C ASP A 34 -22.96 -18.11 -9.78
N ILE A 35 -22.87 -19.11 -8.89
CA ILE A 35 -21.81 -19.22 -7.89
C ILE A 35 -20.47 -19.47 -8.57
N ASP A 36 -20.42 -20.43 -9.52
CA ASP A 36 -19.19 -20.74 -10.27
C ASP A 36 -18.72 -19.52 -11.08
N LYS A 37 -19.65 -18.81 -11.73
CA LYS A 37 -19.35 -17.56 -12.44
C LYS A 37 -18.76 -16.51 -11.49
N ARG A 38 -19.36 -16.34 -10.31
CA ARG A 38 -18.87 -15.38 -9.31
C ARG A 38 -17.47 -15.74 -8.82
N ILE A 39 -17.19 -17.03 -8.62
CA ILE A 39 -15.84 -17.50 -8.24
C ILE A 39 -14.84 -17.20 -9.35
N SER A 40 -15.22 -17.41 -10.62
CA SER A 40 -14.37 -17.08 -11.77
C SER A 40 -14.08 -15.58 -11.83
N ASP A 41 -15.10 -14.74 -11.74
CA ASP A 41 -14.95 -13.28 -11.78
C ASP A 41 -14.01 -12.78 -10.66
N LEU A 42 -14.13 -13.34 -9.46
CA LEU A 42 -13.25 -13.04 -8.32
C LEU A 42 -11.80 -13.46 -8.55
N ARG A 43 -11.57 -14.63 -9.17
CA ARG A 43 -10.22 -15.11 -9.52
C ARG A 43 -9.58 -14.24 -10.59
N ASP A 44 -10.33 -13.88 -11.62
CA ASP A 44 -9.84 -13.01 -12.70
C ASP A 44 -9.48 -11.63 -12.18
N GLU A 45 -10.30 -11.07 -11.29
CA GLU A 45 -10.00 -9.78 -10.68
C GLU A 45 -8.79 -9.85 -9.74
N LYS A 46 -8.65 -10.92 -8.96
CA LYS A 46 -7.46 -11.17 -8.15
C LYS A 46 -6.19 -11.15 -9.00
N THR A 47 -6.16 -11.89 -10.11
CA THR A 47 -4.99 -11.94 -11.00
C THR A 47 -4.67 -10.58 -11.61
N LYS A 48 -5.70 -9.78 -11.98
CA LYS A 48 -5.47 -8.41 -12.47
C LYS A 48 -4.87 -7.50 -11.41
N ILE A 49 -5.38 -7.56 -10.18
CA ILE A 49 -4.82 -6.81 -9.05
C ILE A 49 -3.36 -7.24 -8.81
N GLU A 50 -3.09 -8.54 -8.89
CA GLU A 50 -1.75 -9.11 -8.73
C GLU A 50 -0.75 -8.53 -9.72
N ASP A 51 -1.08 -8.57 -11.01
CA ASP A 51 -0.23 -8.04 -12.07
C ASP A 51 0.01 -6.53 -11.93
N ILE A 52 -1.01 -5.78 -11.52
CA ILE A 52 -0.90 -4.32 -11.36
C ILE A 52 -0.03 -3.98 -10.15
N TYR A 53 -0.22 -4.62 -8.99
CA TYR A 53 0.60 -4.26 -7.82
C TYR A 53 2.07 -4.61 -8.05
N LYS A 54 2.38 -5.72 -8.75
CA LYS A 54 3.76 -6.11 -9.10
C LYS A 54 4.44 -5.04 -9.94
N LYS A 55 3.73 -4.54 -10.95
CA LYS A 55 4.15 -3.43 -11.80
C LYS A 55 4.42 -2.15 -11.00
N LEU A 56 3.52 -1.79 -10.08
CA LEU A 56 3.70 -0.63 -9.21
C LEU A 56 4.90 -0.81 -8.26
N ALA A 57 5.06 -2.00 -7.68
CA ALA A 57 6.19 -2.31 -6.80
C ALA A 57 7.53 -2.17 -7.54
N LYS A 58 7.64 -2.73 -8.75
CA LYS A 58 8.82 -2.55 -9.63
C LYS A 58 9.09 -1.08 -9.92
N PHE A 59 8.07 -0.31 -10.29
CA PHE A 59 8.21 1.13 -10.52
C PHE A 59 8.76 1.85 -9.28
N LEU A 60 8.18 1.58 -8.11
CA LEU A 60 8.62 2.18 -6.85
C LEU A 60 10.09 1.81 -6.60
N HIS A 61 10.46 0.52 -6.68
CA HIS A 61 11.83 0.08 -6.49
C HIS A 61 12.84 0.74 -7.44
N ALA A 62 12.49 0.93 -8.72
CA ALA A 62 13.38 1.59 -9.68
C ALA A 62 13.58 3.10 -9.40
N ASN A 63 12.57 3.76 -8.83
CA ASN A 63 12.57 5.21 -8.62
C ASN A 63 12.86 5.63 -7.17
N SER A 64 13.04 4.67 -6.26
CA SER A 64 13.26 4.98 -4.85
C SER A 64 14.73 5.35 -4.60
N ILE A 65 14.93 6.46 -3.90
CA ILE A 65 16.27 6.94 -3.49
C ILE A 65 16.87 6.05 -2.38
N LEU A 66 16.01 5.40 -1.59
CA LEU A 66 16.34 4.38 -0.59
C LEU A 66 15.61 3.08 -0.98
N PRO A 67 16.08 1.89 -0.60
CA PRO A 67 15.26 0.68 -0.73
C PRO A 67 13.97 0.94 0.04
N LEU A 68 12.86 1.13 -0.68
CA LEU A 68 11.58 1.39 -0.07
C LEU A 68 11.26 0.20 0.83
N ASN A 69 10.73 0.49 2.02
CA ASN A 69 10.21 -0.51 2.94
C ASN A 69 9.11 -1.25 2.17
N ASP A 70 9.45 -2.41 1.62
CA ASP A 70 8.52 -3.24 0.85
C ASP A 70 7.61 -3.95 1.84
N ASP A 71 6.65 -3.17 2.35
CA ASP A 71 5.75 -3.57 3.42
C ASP A 71 4.83 -4.71 2.95
N ILE A 72 4.76 -5.04 1.65
CA ILE A 72 3.92 -6.11 1.10
C ILE A 72 4.22 -7.44 1.76
N LEU A 73 5.51 -7.78 1.96
CA LEU A 73 5.89 -9.00 2.66
C LEU A 73 5.45 -8.97 4.13
N GLU A 74 5.54 -7.81 4.78
CA GLU A 74 5.09 -7.65 6.16
C GLU A 74 3.58 -7.77 6.28
N TYR A 75 2.83 -7.20 5.33
CA TYR A 75 1.38 -7.36 5.20
C TYR A 75 1.01 -8.83 5.03
N LEU A 76 1.63 -9.55 4.08
CA LEU A 76 1.36 -10.97 3.87
C LEU A 76 1.68 -11.80 5.11
N ARG A 77 2.80 -11.54 5.80
CA ARG A 77 3.13 -12.19 7.08
C ARG A 77 2.09 -11.90 8.16
N HIS A 78 1.58 -10.67 8.22
CA HIS A 78 0.51 -10.31 9.14
C HIS A 78 -0.77 -11.10 8.85
N PHE A 79 -1.23 -11.17 7.60
CA PHE A 79 -2.39 -11.98 7.21
C PHE A 79 -2.22 -13.47 7.56
N ILE A 80 -1.06 -14.04 7.26
CA ILE A 80 -0.76 -15.45 7.61
C ILE A 80 -0.89 -15.66 9.12
N ARG A 81 -0.35 -14.73 9.93
CA ARG A 81 -0.42 -14.82 11.39
C ARG A 81 -1.86 -14.74 11.90
N GLU A 82 -2.66 -13.81 11.38
CA GLU A 82 -4.08 -13.70 11.75
C GLU A 82 -4.85 -14.99 11.43
N GLU A 83 -4.64 -15.57 10.24
CA GLU A 83 -5.29 -16.82 9.84
C GLU A 83 -4.81 -18.02 10.66
N GLN A 84 -3.51 -18.05 11.05
CA GLN A 84 -2.98 -19.06 11.97
C GLN A 84 -3.58 -18.95 13.38
N ILE A 85 -3.84 -17.74 13.87
CA ILE A 85 -4.52 -17.54 15.16
C ILE A 85 -5.96 -18.07 15.07
N LYS A 86 -6.68 -17.77 13.99
CA LYS A 86 -8.05 -18.25 13.75
C LYS A 86 -8.15 -19.78 13.63
N LYS A 87 -7.11 -20.44 13.12
CA LYS A 87 -7.04 -21.91 13.02
C LYS A 87 -7.10 -22.62 14.37
N ASN A 88 -6.67 -21.99 15.46
CA ASN A 88 -6.81 -22.55 16.81
C ASN A 88 -8.27 -22.57 17.31
N SER A 89 -9.16 -21.89 16.58
CA SER A 89 -10.61 -21.81 16.81
C SER A 89 -11.35 -22.46 15.63
N ASP A 90 -11.40 -23.80 15.59
CA ASP A 90 -12.28 -24.66 14.76
C ASP A 90 -12.42 -24.37 13.24
N SER A 91 -11.57 -23.53 12.65
CA SER A 91 -11.67 -23.12 11.25
C SER A 91 -10.68 -23.87 10.35
N GLN A 92 -11.19 -24.52 9.29
CA GLN A 92 -10.39 -25.18 8.25
C GLN A 92 -9.78 -24.15 7.28
N ASN A 93 -8.88 -23.30 7.78
CA ASN A 93 -8.27 -22.21 6.99
C ASN A 93 -6.93 -22.61 6.33
N ASN A 94 -6.62 -23.90 6.24
CA ASN A 94 -5.33 -24.38 5.71
C ASN A 94 -5.10 -23.93 4.27
N ASP A 95 -6.13 -24.00 3.42
CA ASP A 95 -6.03 -23.62 2.01
C ASP A 95 -5.76 -22.11 1.84
N VAL A 96 -6.33 -21.29 2.74
CA VAL A 96 -6.10 -19.83 2.75
C VAL A 96 -4.67 -19.52 3.15
N ILE A 97 -4.17 -20.16 4.21
CA ILE A 97 -2.79 -20.00 4.69
C ILE A 97 -1.81 -20.42 3.59
N GLN A 98 -2.04 -21.58 2.96
CA GLN A 98 -1.21 -22.05 1.86
C GLN A 98 -1.21 -21.06 0.69
N GLY A 99 -2.37 -20.54 0.29
CA GLY A 99 -2.46 -19.56 -0.78
C GLY A 99 -1.71 -18.25 -0.46
N LEU A 100 -1.72 -17.81 0.79
CA LEU A 100 -0.95 -16.63 1.24
C LEU A 100 0.55 -16.89 1.25
N GLU A 101 0.99 -18.08 1.67
CA GLU A 101 2.41 -18.49 1.64
C GLU A 101 2.94 -18.58 0.20
N GLU A 102 2.14 -19.14 -0.72
CA GLU A 102 2.46 -19.20 -2.15
C GLU A 102 2.58 -17.80 -2.77
N MET A 103 1.65 -16.90 -2.44
CA MET A 103 1.69 -15.50 -2.88
C MET A 103 2.95 -14.79 -2.39
N MET A 104 3.29 -14.96 -1.11
CA MET A 104 4.50 -14.38 -0.51
C MET A 104 5.75 -14.88 -1.24
N LYS A 105 5.86 -16.19 -1.47
CA LYS A 105 6.99 -16.79 -2.18
C LYS A 105 7.09 -16.31 -3.64
N SER A 106 5.97 -16.23 -4.35
CA SER A 106 5.93 -15.73 -5.73
C SER A 106 6.44 -14.29 -5.81
N TYR A 107 6.00 -13.45 -4.88
CA TYR A 107 6.42 -12.06 -4.80
C TYR A 107 7.93 -11.91 -4.49
N GLU A 108 8.46 -12.65 -3.50
CA GLU A 108 9.90 -12.63 -3.18
C GLU A 108 10.75 -13.01 -4.40
N GLN A 109 10.36 -14.06 -5.12
CA GLN A 109 11.07 -14.52 -6.31
C GLN A 109 11.07 -13.47 -7.43
N GLU A 110 9.93 -12.85 -7.70
CA GLU A 110 9.80 -11.83 -8.73
C GLU A 110 10.62 -10.59 -8.40
N MET A 111 10.61 -10.17 -7.13
CA MET A 111 11.37 -9.00 -6.70
C MET A 111 12.88 -9.25 -6.73
N GLU A 112 13.33 -10.45 -6.36
CA GLU A 112 14.75 -10.84 -6.46
C GLU A 112 15.24 -10.95 -7.91
N LEU A 113 14.39 -11.42 -8.83
CA LEU A 113 14.68 -11.36 -10.26
C LEU A 113 14.83 -9.92 -10.74
N PHE A 114 13.87 -9.07 -10.40
CA PHE A 114 13.86 -7.65 -10.77
C PHE A 114 15.08 -6.89 -10.24
N LYS A 115 15.42 -7.06 -8.95
CA LYS A 115 16.61 -6.45 -8.34
C LYS A 115 17.88 -6.84 -9.09
N ARG A 116 18.04 -8.13 -9.43
CA ARG A 116 19.19 -8.62 -10.20
C ARG A 116 19.27 -7.96 -11.57
N THR A 117 18.15 -7.85 -12.28
CA THR A 117 18.09 -7.19 -13.59
C THR A 117 18.54 -5.73 -13.48
N ILE A 118 17.97 -4.95 -12.55
CA ILE A 118 18.35 -3.55 -12.34
C ILE A 118 19.82 -3.37 -11.94
N HIS A 119 20.36 -4.22 -11.06
CA HIS A 119 21.77 -4.11 -10.63
C HIS A 119 22.76 -4.55 -11.73
N SER A 120 22.33 -5.45 -12.64
CA SER A 120 23.14 -5.89 -13.78
C SER A 120 23.13 -4.91 -14.95
N GLU A 121 22.10 -4.05 -15.05
CA GLU A 121 21.94 -3.04 -16.10
C GLU A 121 22.83 -1.80 -15.86
N LYS A 122 24.14 -1.97 -16.05
CA LYS A 122 25.02 -0.85 -16.46
C LYS A 122 24.82 -0.45 -17.94
N ASP A 123 24.02 -1.20 -18.70
CA ASP A 123 23.64 -0.87 -20.08
C ASP A 123 22.21 -0.33 -20.15
N ARG A 124 22.09 1.00 -20.31
CA ARG A 124 20.87 1.82 -20.36
C ARG A 124 19.86 1.50 -21.48
N SER A 125 19.94 0.33 -22.12
CA SER A 125 19.10 -0.05 -23.26
C SER A 125 17.96 -1.02 -22.90
N SER A 126 17.94 -1.55 -21.68
CA SER A 126 17.00 -2.59 -21.23
C SER A 126 15.91 -2.09 -20.26
N SER A 127 15.79 -0.76 -20.08
CA SER A 127 14.74 -0.09 -19.29
C SER A 127 13.32 -0.19 -19.88
N LYS A 128 13.00 -1.26 -20.63
CA LYS A 128 11.65 -1.56 -21.11
C LYS A 128 10.74 -2.13 -20.01
N ASP A 129 11.30 -2.67 -18.93
CA ASP A 129 10.52 -3.30 -17.85
C ASP A 129 10.19 -2.32 -16.69
N VAL A 130 10.75 -1.11 -16.72
CA VAL A 130 10.43 -0.04 -15.76
C VAL A 130 9.36 0.86 -16.37
N LEU A 131 8.19 0.85 -15.75
CA LEU A 131 7.08 1.71 -16.17
C LEU A 131 7.47 3.17 -16.17
N LYS A 132 6.92 3.91 -17.13
CA LYS A 132 6.98 5.36 -17.12
C LYS A 132 5.94 5.93 -16.16
N SER A 133 6.18 7.17 -15.72
CA SER A 133 5.30 7.82 -14.75
C SER A 133 3.85 8.00 -15.24
N ASP A 134 3.65 8.17 -16.54
CA ASP A 134 2.34 8.27 -17.19
C ASP A 134 1.56 6.95 -17.20
N GLU A 135 2.27 5.82 -17.29
CA GLU A 135 1.67 4.48 -17.27
C GLU A 135 1.18 4.07 -15.87
N ILE A 136 1.61 4.75 -14.81
CA ILE A 136 1.15 4.47 -13.44
C ILE A 136 -0.29 4.93 -13.24
N PHE A 137 -0.62 6.11 -13.75
CA PHE A 137 -1.95 6.68 -13.55
C PHE A 137 -3.01 5.84 -14.26
N SER A 138 -2.69 5.26 -15.41
CA SER A 138 -3.58 4.33 -16.11
C SER A 138 -3.76 3.00 -15.35
N LEU A 139 -2.71 2.49 -14.69
CA LEU A 139 -2.81 1.32 -13.82
C LEU A 139 -3.69 1.58 -12.59
N VAL A 140 -3.53 2.75 -11.95
CA VAL A 140 -4.37 3.15 -10.82
C VAL A 140 -5.83 3.33 -11.24
N GLU A 141 -6.07 3.95 -12.40
CA GLU A 141 -7.41 4.08 -12.97
C GLU A 141 -8.03 2.70 -13.27
N THR A 142 -7.24 1.76 -13.79
CA THR A 142 -7.67 0.38 -14.02
C THR A 142 -8.12 -0.28 -12.72
N LEU A 143 -7.37 -0.11 -11.63
CA LEU A 143 -7.76 -0.62 -10.30
C LEU A 143 -9.09 -0.02 -9.83
N TYR A 144 -9.29 1.29 -10.02
CA TYR A 144 -10.53 1.95 -9.61
C TYR A 144 -11.76 1.62 -10.46
N ASN A 145 -11.55 1.05 -11.64
CA ASN A 145 -12.61 0.63 -12.56
C ASN A 145 -12.87 -0.88 -12.49
N LEU A 146 -12.25 -1.59 -11.55
CA LEU A 146 -12.54 -3.01 -11.33
C LEU A 146 -13.99 -3.20 -10.86
N PRO A 147 -14.71 -4.18 -11.41
CA PRO A 147 -16.15 -4.33 -11.21
C PRO A 147 -16.51 -4.74 -9.78
N ILE A 148 -15.65 -5.49 -9.07
CA ILE A 148 -15.97 -6.00 -7.74
C ILE A 148 -15.34 -5.11 -6.65
N ASN A 149 -14.03 -4.89 -6.70
CA ASN A 149 -13.29 -4.22 -5.64
C ASN A 149 -12.89 -2.78 -5.98
N GLY A 150 -13.10 -2.31 -7.21
CA GLY A 150 -12.59 -1.00 -7.65
C GLY A 150 -13.13 0.17 -6.84
N GLN A 151 -14.41 0.12 -6.46
CA GLN A 151 -15.02 1.12 -5.59
C GLN A 151 -14.39 1.12 -4.19
N ASN A 152 -14.22 -0.06 -3.59
CA ASN A 152 -13.61 -0.20 -2.26
C ASN A 152 -12.16 0.31 -2.25
N ILE A 153 -11.38 -0.02 -3.28
CA ILE A 153 -10.00 0.46 -3.44
C ILE A 153 -9.98 1.99 -3.53
N ARG A 154 -10.89 2.59 -4.32
CA ARG A 154 -11.00 4.04 -4.46
C ARG A 154 -11.32 4.73 -3.13
N GLU A 155 -12.22 4.17 -2.34
CA GLU A 155 -12.61 4.70 -1.04
C GLU A 155 -11.48 4.62 -0.02
N GLN A 156 -10.80 3.47 0.07
CA GLN A 156 -9.66 3.30 0.96
C GLN A 156 -8.53 4.31 0.63
N VAL A 157 -8.20 4.48 -0.65
CA VAL A 157 -7.17 5.44 -1.05
C VAL A 157 -7.58 6.88 -0.73
N LYS A 158 -8.86 7.26 -0.93
CA LYS A 158 -9.35 8.59 -0.53
C LYS A 158 -9.16 8.84 0.97
N VAL A 159 -9.48 7.86 1.82
CA VAL A 159 -9.29 7.97 3.27
C VAL A 159 -7.82 8.16 3.62
N LEU A 160 -6.92 7.40 3.00
CA LEU A 160 -5.47 7.53 3.21
C LEU A 160 -4.96 8.92 2.81
N ILE A 161 -5.38 9.45 1.66
CA ILE A 161 -5.00 10.80 1.20
C ILE A 161 -5.49 11.87 2.19
N ILE A 162 -6.72 11.76 2.67
CA ILE A 162 -7.28 12.71 3.64
C ILE A 162 -6.48 12.67 4.96
N ASN A 163 -6.17 11.47 5.45
CA ASN A 163 -5.39 11.30 6.68
C ASN A 163 -3.97 11.86 6.53
N GLN A 164 -3.31 11.61 5.40
CA GLN A 164 -2.00 12.16 5.11
C GLN A 164 -2.02 13.70 5.07
N LYS A 165 -3.00 14.31 4.40
CA LYS A 165 -3.18 15.77 4.39
C LYS A 165 -3.38 16.34 5.79
N LYS A 166 -4.18 15.67 6.64
CA LYS A 166 -4.35 16.05 8.05
C LYS A 166 -3.04 15.96 8.84
N LEU A 167 -2.18 14.98 8.57
CA LEU A 167 -0.88 14.85 9.24
C LEU A 167 0.09 15.96 8.81
N ILE A 168 0.15 16.28 7.52
CA ILE A 168 1.00 17.36 6.97
C ILE A 168 0.57 18.71 7.54
N SER A 169 -0.74 19.01 7.52
CA SER A 169 -1.29 20.24 8.10
C SER A 169 -0.97 20.42 9.59
N LYS A 170 -0.80 19.32 10.35
CA LYS A 170 -0.39 19.38 11.75
C LYS A 170 1.12 19.56 11.95
N ARG A 171 1.94 19.30 10.92
CA ARG A 171 3.40 19.53 10.97
C ARG A 171 3.75 20.97 10.62
N GLU A 172 2.96 21.62 9.79
CA GLU A 172 3.14 23.04 9.44
C GLU A 172 2.50 23.95 10.50
N VAL A 173 3.26 24.24 11.57
CA VAL A 173 2.88 25.31 12.51
C VAL A 173 3.62 26.57 12.09
N LEU A 174 2.87 27.57 11.60
CA LEU A 174 3.37 28.94 11.48
C LEU A 174 3.59 29.50 12.89
N VAL A 175 4.82 29.35 13.40
CA VAL A 175 5.22 29.96 14.66
C VAL A 175 5.42 31.46 14.42
N LYS A 176 4.47 32.28 14.90
CA LYS A 176 4.71 33.71 15.05
C LYS A 176 5.75 33.90 16.15
N LEU A 177 6.95 34.29 15.75
CA LEU A 177 8.04 34.55 16.69
C LEU A 177 7.62 35.70 17.65
N PRO A 178 7.94 35.61 18.95
CA PRO A 178 7.73 36.71 19.89
C PRO A 178 8.50 37.96 19.43
N ALA A 179 8.00 39.17 19.69
CA ALA A 179 8.69 40.42 19.30
C ALA A 179 10.13 40.52 19.86
N LYS A 180 10.42 39.83 20.98
CA LYS A 180 11.77 39.73 21.58
C LYS A 180 12.72 38.79 20.83
N ALA A 181 12.24 38.00 19.87
CA ALA A 181 13.11 37.15 19.04
C ALA A 181 13.93 37.96 18.03
N ASP A 182 13.47 39.17 17.67
CA ASP A 182 14.16 40.06 16.72
C ASP A 182 15.43 40.73 17.31
N SER A 183 15.57 40.71 18.63
CA SER A 183 16.79 41.18 19.30
C SER A 183 17.85 40.08 19.46
N SER A 184 17.52 38.82 19.17
CA SER A 184 18.50 37.72 19.20
C SER A 184 19.44 37.81 17.99
N THR A 185 20.75 37.82 18.27
CA THR A 185 21.81 37.80 17.25
C THR A 185 21.66 36.62 16.29
N LEU A 186 21.27 35.46 16.82
CA LEU A 186 21.07 34.22 16.07
C LEU A 186 19.89 34.36 15.08
N MET A 187 18.80 35.03 15.48
CA MET A 187 17.65 35.27 14.60
C MET A 187 17.90 36.32 13.52
N ARG A 188 18.74 37.33 13.80
CA ARG A 188 19.17 38.29 12.78
C ARG A 188 19.99 37.61 11.68
N GLN A 189 20.87 36.67 12.05
CA GLN A 189 21.62 35.87 11.07
C GLN A 189 20.69 35.01 10.21
N PHE A 190 19.69 34.34 10.81
CA PHE A 190 18.71 33.56 10.05
C PHE A 190 17.85 34.40 9.09
N LYS A 191 17.45 35.62 9.49
CA LYS A 191 16.73 36.55 8.58
C LYS A 191 17.60 36.95 7.40
N ASN A 192 18.88 37.27 7.62
CA ASN A 192 19.79 37.71 6.56
C ASN A 192 20.10 36.59 5.54
N ILE A 193 20.07 35.32 5.93
CA ILE A 193 20.24 34.18 5.01
C ILE A 193 19.05 34.05 4.06
N LYS A 194 17.83 34.38 4.50
CA LYS A 194 16.62 34.35 3.66
C LYS A 194 16.52 35.50 2.67
N SER A 195 17.23 36.62 2.90
CA SER A 195 17.19 37.82 2.06
C SER A 195 18.22 37.82 0.91
N SER A 196 19.07 36.79 0.83
CA SER A 196 20.18 36.70 -0.13
C SER A 196 19.92 35.72 -1.29
N ASN A 197 18.66 35.31 -1.49
CA ASN A 197 18.14 34.66 -2.70
C ASN A 197 17.04 35.54 -3.30
#